data_AF-A0A937FDQ2-F1
#
_entry.id   AF-A0A937FDQ2-F1
#
_cell.length_a   1.000
_cell.length_b   1.000
_cell.length_c   1.000
_cell.angle_alpha   90.00
_cell.angle_beta   90.00
_cell.angle_gamma   90.00
#
_symmetry.space_group_name_H-M   'P 1'
#
loop_
_entity.id
_entity.type
_entity.pdbx_description
1 polymer ?
#
loop_
_entity_poly.entity_id
_entity_poly.type
_entity_poly.pdbx_seq_one_letter_code
_entity_poly.pdbx_strand_id
1 'polypeptide(L)'
;MDKEILIYIVFVAIAIISRVLKSAKKKQSSQAPKRTANRTSSQNVEKTKTFEELLREFTGEANSSEPSSRELPELEIDEFDHEEEERVEETYRKSINAAKDLKTLDEQVDLEDIPTKSQYFSEYDQKEENSVASEILQSLKDPNGARKAVILSEILNRKY
;
A
#
# COMPACT_ATOMS: atom_id res chain seq x y z
N MET A 1 3.10 2.07 -40.73
CA MET A 1 1.81 2.66 -40.30
C MET A 1 2.12 3.97 -39.62
N ASP A 2 1.42 5.04 -39.99
CA ASP A 2 1.72 6.37 -39.49
C ASP A 2 1.40 6.48 -37.99
N LYS A 3 2.34 7.04 -37.23
CA LYS A 3 2.22 7.27 -35.77
C LYS A 3 0.93 8.03 -35.39
N GLU A 4 0.46 8.89 -36.28
CA GLU A 4 -0.78 9.66 -36.14
C GLU A 4 -2.03 8.75 -36.19
N ILE A 5 -2.03 7.76 -37.08
CA ILE A 5 -3.10 6.77 -37.20
C ILE A 5 -3.13 5.88 -35.94
N LEU A 6 -1.96 5.51 -35.42
CA LEU A 6 -1.85 4.69 -34.21
C LEU A 6 -2.41 5.41 -32.98
N ILE A 7 -2.09 6.71 -32.81
CA ILE A 7 -2.64 7.54 -31.74
C ILE A 7 -4.17 7.64 -31.84
N TYR A 8 -4.70 7.83 -33.05
CA TYR A 8 -6.14 7.92 -33.26
C TYR A 8 -6.88 6.62 -32.90
N ILE A 9 -6.32 5.46 -33.28
CA ILE A 9 -6.86 4.14 -32.91
C ILE A 9 -6.91 3.96 -31.39
N VAL A 10 -5.88 4.38 -30.68
CA VAL A 10 -5.82 4.31 -29.21
C VAL A 10 -6.91 5.18 -28.57
N PHE A 11 -7.12 6.41 -29.06
CA PHE A 11 -8.20 7.28 -28.55
C PHE A 11 -9.59 6.69 -28.80
N VAL A 12 -9.83 6.10 -29.97
CA VAL A 12 -11.09 5.41 -30.27
C VAL A 12 -11.30 4.21 -29.35
N ALA A 13 -10.27 3.40 -29.09
CA ALA A 13 -10.34 2.28 -28.17
C ALA A 13 -10.67 2.72 -26.74
N ILE A 14 -9.98 3.77 -26.23
CA ILE A 14 -10.24 4.33 -24.90
C ILE A 14 -11.66 4.89 -24.80
N ALA A 15 -12.18 5.54 -25.84
CA ALA A 15 -13.53 6.09 -25.86
C ALA A 15 -14.60 5.00 -25.77
N ILE A 16 -14.41 3.87 -26.47
CA ILE A 16 -15.32 2.72 -26.42
C ILE A 16 -15.31 2.08 -25.02
N ILE A 17 -14.12 1.81 -24.47
CA ILE A 17 -13.95 1.22 -23.13
C ILE A 17 -14.55 2.11 -22.05
N SER A 18 -14.30 3.42 -22.11
CA SER A 18 -14.84 4.42 -21.17
C SER A 18 -16.36 4.48 -21.19
N ARG A 19 -16.97 4.28 -22.37
CA ARG A 19 -18.43 4.29 -22.52
C ARG A 19 -19.06 3.05 -21.93
N VAL A 20 -18.48 1.87 -22.15
CA VAL A 20 -18.97 0.60 -21.60
C VAL A 20 -18.87 0.59 -20.06
N LEU A 21 -17.76 1.04 -19.50
CA LEU A 21 -17.53 1.07 -18.04
C LEU A 21 -18.42 2.07 -17.29
N LYS A 22 -18.76 3.22 -17.91
CA LYS A 22 -19.66 4.22 -17.28
C LYS A 22 -21.09 3.71 -17.10
N SER A 23 -21.56 2.80 -17.95
CA SER A 23 -22.90 2.19 -17.85
C SER A 23 -23.06 1.29 -16.61
N ALA A 24 -21.97 0.72 -16.09
CA ALA A 24 -22.00 -0.26 -15.00
C ALA A 24 -22.05 0.36 -13.59
N LYS A 25 -21.68 1.64 -13.42
CA LYS A 25 -21.55 2.27 -12.09
C LYS A 25 -22.81 2.95 -11.53
N LYS A 26 -23.97 2.89 -12.21
CA LYS A 26 -25.17 3.62 -11.76
C LYS A 26 -26.17 2.83 -10.89
N LYS A 27 -25.80 1.66 -10.37
CA LYS A 27 -26.69 0.86 -9.50
C LYS A 27 -26.00 0.31 -8.25
N GLN A 28 -25.45 1.19 -7.41
CA GLN A 28 -25.32 0.85 -5.98
C GLN A 28 -25.10 2.11 -5.14
N SER A 29 -26.19 2.64 -4.58
CA SER A 29 -26.15 3.58 -3.46
C SER A 29 -27.23 3.18 -2.46
N SER A 30 -26.81 2.29 -1.56
CA SER A 30 -27.04 2.35 -0.12
C SER A 30 -28.48 2.32 0.40
N GLN A 31 -29.00 1.10 0.62
CA GLN A 31 -29.94 0.80 1.69
C GLN A 31 -29.21 0.88 3.04
N ALA A 32 -29.69 1.73 3.95
CA ALA A 32 -29.28 1.76 5.34
C ALA A 32 -30.00 0.65 6.16
N PRO A 33 -29.33 -0.08 7.06
CA PRO A 33 -30.02 -1.01 7.96
C PRO A 33 -30.62 -0.27 9.16
N LYS A 34 -31.90 -0.52 9.42
CA LYS A 34 -32.63 -0.12 10.62
C LYS A 34 -32.06 -0.85 11.85
N ARG A 35 -31.66 -0.10 12.87
CA ARG A 35 -31.34 -0.64 14.21
C ARG A 35 -32.63 -1.03 14.93
N THR A 36 -32.82 -2.32 15.17
CA THR A 36 -33.78 -2.84 16.15
C THR A 36 -33.13 -2.94 17.51
N ALA A 37 -33.69 -2.22 18.48
CA ALA A 37 -33.42 -2.41 19.90
C ALA A 37 -34.18 -3.64 20.42
N ASN A 38 -33.48 -4.56 21.10
CA ASN A 38 -33.95 -5.13 22.39
C ASN A 38 -32.95 -6.14 23.01
N ARG A 39 -32.47 -5.76 24.21
CA ARG A 39 -32.48 -6.51 25.48
C ARG A 39 -31.70 -7.83 25.68
N THR A 40 -30.65 -7.67 26.50
CA THR A 40 -30.23 -8.47 27.67
C THR A 40 -29.56 -9.84 27.49
N SER A 41 -28.25 -9.87 27.72
CA SER A 41 -27.59 -10.88 28.58
C SER A 41 -26.25 -10.31 29.06
N SER A 42 -26.05 -10.31 30.39
CA SER A 42 -24.76 -10.03 31.00
C SER A 42 -23.77 -11.13 30.61
N GLN A 43 -22.83 -10.80 29.75
CA GLN A 43 -21.52 -11.42 29.72
C GLN A 43 -20.51 -10.29 29.81
N ASN A 44 -19.47 -10.54 30.59
CA ASN A 44 -18.33 -9.67 30.85
C ASN A 44 -17.74 -9.20 29.51
N VAL A 45 -18.22 -8.07 29.00
CA VAL A 45 -17.62 -7.39 27.86
C VAL A 45 -16.48 -6.59 28.46
N GLU A 46 -15.26 -7.13 28.37
CA GLU A 46 -14.07 -6.31 28.36
C GLU A 46 -14.37 -5.14 27.41
N LYS A 47 -14.50 -3.95 28.01
CA LYS A 47 -14.78 -2.73 27.27
C LYS A 47 -13.63 -2.60 26.27
N THR A 48 -13.93 -2.81 25.00
CA THR A 48 -12.96 -2.58 23.94
C THR A 48 -12.62 -1.10 24.01
N LYS A 49 -11.36 -0.81 24.34
CA LYS A 49 -10.88 0.57 24.49
C LYS A 49 -11.22 1.34 23.23
N THR A 50 -11.78 2.53 23.38
CA THR A 50 -12.10 3.37 22.23
C THR A 50 -10.80 3.86 21.57
N PHE A 51 -10.86 4.25 20.31
CA PHE A 51 -9.68 4.74 19.59
C PHE A 51 -8.97 5.90 20.33
N GLU A 52 -9.75 6.78 20.95
CA GLU A 52 -9.23 7.85 21.80
C GLU A 52 -8.51 7.33 23.04
N GLU A 53 -9.03 6.29 23.68
CA GLU A 53 -8.41 5.64 24.85
C GLU A 53 -7.11 4.91 24.47
N LEU A 54 -7.06 4.30 23.29
CA LEU A 54 -5.84 3.73 22.73
C LEU A 54 -4.81 4.83 22.40
N LEU A 55 -5.23 5.93 21.78
CA LEU A 55 -4.34 7.07 21.53
C LEU A 55 -3.81 7.65 22.83
N ARG A 56 -4.65 7.78 23.86
CA ARG A 56 -4.26 8.25 25.19
C ARG A 56 -3.25 7.33 25.87
N GLU A 57 -3.35 6.03 25.62
CA GLU A 57 -2.37 5.02 26.09
C GLU A 57 -1.04 5.14 25.32
N PHE A 58 -1.07 5.40 24.02
CA PHE A 58 0.13 5.67 23.22
C PHE A 58 0.80 7.01 23.55
N THR A 59 0.05 8.04 23.91
CA THR A 59 0.56 9.37 24.27
C THR A 59 0.92 9.50 25.76
N GLY A 60 0.59 8.50 26.58
CA GLY A 60 0.90 8.49 28.02
C GLY A 60 0.03 9.42 28.87
N GLU A 61 -1.08 9.94 28.34
CA GLU A 61 -1.95 10.93 28.98
C GLU A 61 -2.90 10.35 30.05
N ALA A 62 -2.82 9.04 30.36
CA ALA A 62 -3.77 8.34 31.22
C ALA A 62 -3.75 8.74 32.72
N ASN A 63 -2.80 9.58 33.17
CA ASN A 63 -2.65 9.91 34.61
C ASN A 63 -2.59 11.42 34.91
N SER A 64 -3.42 12.25 34.28
CA SER A 64 -3.60 13.66 34.69
C SER A 64 -4.96 13.89 35.35
N SER A 65 -5.14 13.30 36.54
CA SER A 65 -6.06 13.85 37.54
C SER A 65 -5.27 14.78 38.46
N GLU A 66 -5.59 16.07 38.38
CA GLU A 66 -5.09 17.19 39.20
C GLU A 66 -3.57 17.50 39.16
N PRO A 67 -3.20 18.80 39.15
CA PRO A 67 -1.81 19.19 39.35
C PRO A 67 -1.46 18.97 40.82
N SER A 68 -1.10 17.74 41.17
CA SER A 68 -0.23 17.52 42.33
C SER A 68 0.99 18.40 42.08
N SER A 69 1.20 19.36 42.98
CA SER A 69 2.41 20.16 43.08
C SER A 69 3.60 19.21 43.16
N ARG A 70 4.15 18.86 42.01
CA ARG A 70 5.46 18.25 41.90
C ARG A 70 6.40 19.32 42.43
N GLU A 71 6.92 19.09 43.64
CA GLU A 71 8.14 19.76 44.08
C GLU A 71 9.13 19.57 42.94
N LEU A 72 9.46 20.67 42.27
CA LEU A 72 10.53 20.70 41.28
C LEU A 72 11.77 20.24 42.03
N PRO A 73 12.50 19.21 41.56
CA PRO A 73 13.79 18.91 42.14
C PRO A 73 14.61 20.19 42.11
N GLU A 74 15.12 20.60 43.27
CA GLU A 74 16.08 21.68 43.36
C GLU A 74 17.27 21.27 42.50
N LEU A 75 17.48 21.99 41.40
CA LEU A 75 18.59 21.73 40.50
C LEU A 75 19.86 22.08 41.27
N GLU A 76 20.57 21.06 41.76
CA GLU A 76 21.97 21.23 42.14
C GLU A 76 22.69 21.69 40.87
N ILE A 77 23.09 22.96 40.86
CA ILE A 77 23.92 23.53 39.81
C ILE A 77 25.31 22.97 40.07
N ASP A 78 25.60 21.80 39.49
CA ASP A 78 26.95 21.26 39.46
C ASP A 78 27.87 22.31 38.80
N GLU A 79 28.97 22.59 39.49
CA GLU A 79 30.03 23.45 38.96
C GLU A 79 30.51 22.85 37.64
N PHE A 80 30.45 23.62 36.56
CA PHE A 80 30.80 23.17 35.22
C PHE A 80 32.25 22.64 35.21
N ASP A 81 32.43 21.32 35.12
CA ASP A 81 33.75 20.70 35.01
C ASP A 81 34.28 20.89 33.58
N HIS A 82 35.15 21.89 33.42
CA HIS A 82 35.80 22.18 32.15
C HIS A 82 36.63 20.99 31.60
N GLU A 83 37.09 20.07 32.46
CA GLU A 83 37.80 18.87 32.00
C GLU A 83 36.85 17.85 31.36
N GLU A 84 35.59 17.80 31.80
CA GLU A 84 34.57 16.94 31.20
C GLU A 84 34.13 17.47 29.83
N GLU A 85 34.01 18.79 29.70
CA GLU A 85 33.69 19.46 28.42
C GLU A 85 34.74 19.16 27.34
N GLU A 86 36.03 19.25 27.67
CA GLU A 86 37.13 18.93 26.73
C GLU A 86 37.08 17.46 26.27
N ARG A 87 36.83 16.52 27.19
CA ARG A 87 36.69 15.09 26.86
C ARG A 87 35.48 14.81 25.97
N VAL A 88 34.37 15.49 26.22
CA VAL A 88 33.15 15.39 25.40
C VAL A 88 33.42 15.92 24.00
N GLU A 89 34.10 17.07 23.89
CA GLU A 89 34.46 17.66 22.60
C GLU A 89 35.42 16.75 21.81
N GLU A 90 36.45 16.21 22.45
CA GLU A 90 37.38 15.27 21.81
C GLU A 90 36.67 14.02 21.29
N THR A 91 35.80 13.44 22.11
CA THR A 91 35.03 12.25 21.74
C THR A 91 34.08 12.53 20.58
N TYR A 92 33.43 13.70 20.59
CA TYR A 92 32.57 14.17 19.52
C TYR A 92 33.37 14.37 18.21
N ARG A 93 34.50 15.05 18.25
CA ARG A 93 35.34 15.27 17.05
C ARG A 93 35.87 13.96 16.49
N LYS A 94 36.25 13.02 17.35
CA LYS A 94 36.70 11.68 16.96
C LYS A 94 35.59 10.90 16.26
N SER A 95 34.36 10.92 16.78
CA SER A 95 33.23 10.21 16.18
C SER A 95 32.82 10.80 14.83
N ILE A 96 32.82 12.14 14.70
CA ILE A 96 32.55 12.83 13.44
C ILE A 96 33.60 12.49 12.39
N ASN A 97 34.88 12.47 12.75
CA ASN A 97 35.95 12.11 11.81
C ASN A 97 35.86 10.63 11.40
N ALA A 98 35.61 9.72 12.34
CA ALA A 98 35.41 8.31 12.02
C ALA A 98 34.20 8.09 11.10
N ALA A 99 33.12 8.85 11.29
CA ALA A 99 31.92 8.77 10.44
C ALA A 99 32.13 9.34 9.04
N LYS A 100 33.01 10.34 8.87
CA LYS A 100 33.34 10.92 7.55
C LYS A 100 34.08 9.94 6.65
N ASP A 101 34.87 9.04 7.23
CA ASP A 101 35.62 8.03 6.48
C ASP A 101 34.73 6.85 6.04
N LEU A 102 33.52 6.73 6.61
CA LEU A 102 32.55 5.72 6.22
C LEU A 102 31.81 6.17 4.95
N LYS A 103 31.81 5.29 3.94
CA LYS A 103 30.96 5.47 2.76
C LYS A 103 29.49 5.50 3.19
N THR A 104 28.73 6.42 2.61
CA THR A 104 27.27 6.41 2.79
C THR A 104 26.66 5.22 2.06
N LEU A 105 25.48 4.78 2.49
CA LEU A 105 24.76 3.68 1.85
C LEU A 105 24.54 3.95 0.35
N ASP A 106 24.29 5.22 0.02
CA ASP A 106 24.12 5.71 -1.36
C ASP A 106 25.41 5.65 -2.19
N GLU A 107 26.59 5.72 -1.56
CA GLU A 107 27.88 5.55 -2.24
C GLU A 107 28.28 4.07 -2.34
N GLN A 108 27.80 3.23 -1.44
CA GLN A 108 28.09 1.79 -1.42
C GLN A 108 27.22 1.00 -2.41
N VAL A 109 26.00 1.46 -2.68
CA VAL A 109 25.05 0.78 -3.55
C VAL A 109 24.77 1.64 -4.77
N ASP A 110 25.25 1.19 -5.94
CA ASP A 110 24.85 1.78 -7.20
C ASP A 110 23.43 1.33 -7.54
N LEU A 111 22.46 2.22 -7.35
CA LEU A 111 21.06 1.95 -7.63
C LEU A 111 20.79 1.75 -9.13
N GLU A 112 21.67 2.23 -10.00
CA GLU A 112 21.57 2.05 -11.45
C GLU A 112 21.93 0.62 -11.88
N ASP A 113 22.76 -0.06 -11.08
CA ASP A 113 23.30 -1.39 -11.37
C ASP A 113 22.54 -2.53 -10.66
N ILE A 114 21.48 -2.20 -9.91
CA ILE A 114 20.60 -3.22 -9.32
C ILE A 114 19.80 -3.88 -10.44
N PRO A 115 20.01 -5.18 -10.72
CA PRO A 115 19.21 -5.87 -11.71
C PRO A 115 17.75 -5.84 -11.26
N THR A 116 16.89 -5.22 -12.07
CA THR A 116 15.42 -5.16 -11.87
C THR A 116 14.77 -6.53 -11.75
N LYS A 117 15.53 -7.59 -12.05
CA LYS A 117 15.14 -8.97 -12.01
C LYS A 117 16.07 -9.73 -11.08
N SER A 118 15.56 -10.14 -9.93
CA SER A 118 16.27 -11.06 -9.05
C SER A 118 16.50 -12.37 -9.80
N GLN A 119 17.77 -12.76 -9.96
CA GLN A 119 18.16 -14.00 -10.64
C GLN A 119 17.49 -15.23 -10.03
N TYR A 120 17.09 -15.15 -8.76
CA TYR A 120 16.42 -16.20 -8.00
C TYR A 120 14.95 -16.44 -8.37
N PHE A 121 14.33 -15.57 -9.18
CA PHE A 121 12.90 -15.64 -9.50
C PHE A 121 12.60 -15.87 -10.99
N SER A 122 13.62 -16.19 -11.80
CA SER A 122 13.44 -16.47 -13.24
C SER A 122 12.54 -17.68 -13.52
N GLU A 123 12.34 -18.56 -12.54
CA GLU A 123 11.43 -19.72 -12.65
C GLU A 123 9.95 -19.32 -12.69
N TYR A 124 9.60 -18.11 -12.22
CA TYR A 124 8.23 -17.58 -12.24
C TYR A 124 7.94 -16.69 -13.45
N ASP A 125 8.93 -16.47 -14.33
CA ASP A 125 8.68 -15.91 -15.65
C ASP A 125 7.98 -16.95 -16.52
N GLN A 126 6.68 -17.14 -16.26
CA GLN A 126 5.82 -17.78 -17.24
C GLN A 126 5.72 -16.83 -18.43
N LYS A 127 6.53 -17.09 -19.46
CA LYS A 127 6.27 -16.55 -20.79
C LYS A 127 4.84 -16.95 -21.13
N GLU A 128 3.96 -15.99 -21.39
CA GLU A 128 2.60 -16.23 -21.89
C GLU A 128 2.70 -16.80 -23.32
N GLU A 129 3.22 -18.02 -23.48
CA GLU A 129 3.40 -18.65 -24.80
C GLU A 129 2.05 -19.09 -25.38
N ASN A 130 1.00 -19.20 -24.56
CA ASN A 130 -0.35 -19.52 -24.98
C ASN A 130 -1.36 -18.58 -24.32
N SER A 131 -1.52 -17.38 -24.89
CA SER A 131 -2.62 -16.51 -24.50
C SER A 131 -3.94 -17.23 -24.77
N VAL A 132 -4.89 -17.17 -23.84
CA VAL A 132 -6.26 -17.68 -24.04
C VAL A 132 -6.86 -17.14 -25.35
N ALA A 133 -6.47 -15.92 -25.74
CA ALA A 133 -6.88 -15.33 -27.01
C ALA A 133 -6.34 -16.08 -28.25
N SER A 134 -5.11 -16.59 -28.22
CA SER A 134 -4.55 -17.35 -29.35
C SER A 134 -5.19 -18.74 -29.48
N GLU A 135 -5.51 -19.38 -28.36
CA GLU A 135 -6.25 -20.64 -28.35
C GLU A 135 -7.68 -20.46 -28.92
N ILE A 136 -8.37 -19.40 -28.52
CA ILE A 136 -9.68 -19.03 -29.08
C ILE A 136 -9.56 -18.76 -30.58
N LEU A 137 -8.57 -17.96 -31.01
CA LEU A 137 -8.32 -17.67 -32.43
C LEU A 137 -8.07 -18.94 -33.25
N GLN A 138 -7.33 -19.90 -32.70
CA GLN A 138 -7.07 -21.16 -33.37
C GLN A 138 -8.33 -22.02 -33.46
N SER A 139 -9.17 -22.03 -32.42
CA SER A 139 -10.46 -22.74 -32.44
C SER A 139 -11.45 -22.17 -33.46
N LEU A 140 -11.35 -20.86 -33.77
CA LEU A 140 -12.21 -20.19 -34.76
C LEU A 140 -11.85 -20.48 -36.22
N LYS A 141 -10.67 -21.04 -36.50
CA LYS A 141 -10.28 -21.44 -37.86
C LYS A 141 -11.09 -22.63 -38.37
N ASP A 142 -11.59 -23.47 -37.47
CA ASP A 142 -12.41 -24.61 -37.82
C ASP A 142 -13.90 -24.24 -37.90
N PRO A 143 -14.64 -24.70 -38.94
CA PRO A 143 -16.07 -24.41 -39.09
C PRO A 143 -16.93 -25.00 -37.95
N ASN A 144 -16.41 -25.99 -37.22
CA ASN A 144 -17.07 -26.53 -36.04
C ASN A 144 -16.80 -25.68 -34.79
N GLY A 145 -15.59 -25.13 -34.64
CA GLY A 145 -15.25 -24.23 -33.54
C GLY A 145 -15.92 -22.86 -33.67
N ALA A 146 -16.03 -22.32 -34.90
CA ALA A 146 -16.81 -21.12 -35.17
C ALA A 146 -18.29 -21.25 -34.75
N ARG A 147 -18.93 -22.39 -35.07
CA ARG A 147 -20.32 -22.67 -34.63
C ARG A 147 -20.44 -22.76 -33.11
N LYS A 148 -19.48 -23.42 -32.44
CA LYS A 148 -19.44 -23.48 -30.97
C LYS A 148 -19.30 -22.08 -30.36
N ALA A 149 -18.45 -21.23 -30.92
CA ALA A 149 -18.27 -19.85 -30.45
C ALA A 149 -19.54 -19.02 -30.58
N VAL A 150 -20.27 -19.15 -31.70
CA VAL A 150 -21.57 -18.50 -31.90
C VAL A 150 -22.60 -18.97 -30.86
N ILE A 151 -22.71 -20.28 -30.65
CA ILE A 151 -23.62 -20.84 -29.63
C ILE A 151 -23.23 -20.36 -28.22
N LEU A 152 -21.94 -20.36 -27.88
CA LEU A 152 -21.45 -19.87 -26.59
C LEU A 152 -21.75 -18.38 -26.41
N SER A 153 -21.55 -17.56 -27.45
CA SER A 153 -21.90 -16.14 -27.41
C SER A 153 -23.39 -15.91 -27.20
N GLU A 154 -24.24 -16.75 -27.81
CA GLU A 154 -25.69 -16.71 -27.63
C GLU A 154 -26.09 -17.09 -26.21
N ILE A 155 -25.49 -18.14 -25.64
CA ILE A 155 -25.73 -18.58 -24.26
C ILE A 155 -25.31 -17.51 -23.24
N LEU A 156 -24.14 -16.89 -23.45
CA LEU A 156 -23.62 -15.84 -22.57
C LEU A 156 -24.50 -14.58 -22.59
N ASN A 157 -25.06 -14.22 -23.75
CA ASN A 157 -25.99 -13.10 -23.90
C ASN A 157 -27.44 -13.41 -23.48
N ARG A 158 -27.79 -14.67 -23.20
CA ARG A 158 -29.19 -15.06 -22.94
C ARG A 158 -29.71 -14.67 -21.55
N LYS A 159 -28.87 -14.12 -20.66
CA LYS A 159 -29.28 -13.82 -19.27
C LYS A 159 -28.66 -12.57 -18.65
N TYR A 160 -28.08 -11.70 -19.46
CA TYR A 160 -27.82 -10.29 -19.14
C TYR A 160 -28.48 -9.40 -20.18
#